data_AF-A0A6P2YGN8-F1
#
_entry.id   AF-A0A6P2YGN8-F1
#
_cell.length_a   1.000
_cell.length_b   1.000
_cell.length_c   1.000
_cell.angle_alpha   90.00
_cell.angle_beta   90.00
_cell.angle_gamma   90.00
#
_symmetry.space_group_name_H-M   'P 1'
#
loop_
_entity.id
_entity.type
_entity.pdbx_description
1 polymer ?
#
loop_
_entity_poly.entity_id
_entity_poly.type
_entity_poly.pdbx_seq_one_letter_code
_entity_poly.pdbx_strand_id
1 'polypeptide(L)'
;MPQPPLQDTNHPDYAIAGNAVIRRADGLPLWGKDGKPLPIERPHAFRCIGGRWFTDGVHVIVQGQLGSAMVMLYYYRIEDADLDTFEILNQRYARDARQAYYITGRTIRTRSPHAFRPLVYETWNRPADGRGVTFETCEHEYIATDDESIYMNGRRINGSHGASAIGFPGGYFADADRVYYYGRPKDIDRASFLCGPDEAGYLRCTDRIGPIESGERQTVQETRLFDDWRSFFTMRPELRDYWWHRQQQPAADATVQFRDATLTGFDPATFAARETLFDFGSIDWLCGDAHGIHWAYRTCAEMPIELTRFSDQPIDALRVLGPHYFTDGVTVFYAFTPAQPQPLRGADPAAFRVLSGGWARDATRAFHLGVVKKGIDPDRLHVEGSYAWDGERLFCDGKPLQVDVPASALQVLHPTFLRAGDKLFFGRRPVSTKRVHLPTLEFLDDDFARDSKHAYIVGYVSLVEIDGADPATFRVVEPGTAADSARRYDARTLRDATAPRD
;
A
#
# COMPACT_ATOMS: atom_id res chain seq x y z
N MET A 1 5.26 36.97 49.17
CA MET A 1 6.56 37.33 48.57
C MET A 1 6.29 38.02 47.25
N PRO A 2 6.97 39.12 46.90
CA PRO A 2 6.82 39.72 45.57
C PRO A 2 7.28 38.71 44.51
N GLN A 3 6.54 38.58 43.42
CA GLN A 3 6.98 37.75 42.29
C GLN A 3 8.30 38.29 41.76
N PRO A 4 9.28 37.42 41.42
CA PRO A 4 10.55 37.87 40.85
C PRO A 4 10.28 38.66 39.56
N PRO A 5 11.06 39.71 39.28
CA PRO A 5 10.90 40.49 38.05
C PRO A 5 11.06 39.57 36.84
N LEU A 6 10.11 39.69 35.91
CA LEU A 6 10.16 38.96 34.64
C LEU A 6 11.11 39.67 33.69
N GLN A 7 12.09 38.95 33.16
CA GLN A 7 12.95 39.41 32.09
C GLN A 7 12.38 38.95 30.75
N ASP A 8 12.28 39.87 29.78
CA ASP A 8 11.77 39.56 28.45
C ASP A 8 12.79 38.78 27.62
N THR A 9 12.28 37.88 26.77
CA THR A 9 13.05 37.21 25.71
C THR A 9 12.76 37.86 24.36
N ASN A 10 13.45 37.46 23.29
CA ASN A 10 13.16 37.94 21.94
C ASN A 10 11.89 37.34 21.30
N HIS A 11 11.14 36.51 22.04
CA HIS A 11 9.88 35.94 21.57
C HIS A 11 8.75 36.28 22.56
N PRO A 12 7.60 36.81 22.09
CA PRO A 12 6.57 37.36 22.96
C PRO A 12 5.99 36.34 23.94
N ASP A 13 5.88 35.07 23.53
CA ASP A 13 5.28 34.02 24.35
C ASP A 13 6.15 33.54 25.52
N TYR A 14 7.41 33.98 25.63
CA TYR A 14 8.37 33.49 26.63
C TYR A 14 8.99 34.61 27.45
N ALA A 15 9.23 34.32 28.73
CA ALA A 15 9.89 35.19 29.70
C ALA A 15 10.83 34.38 30.59
N ILE A 16 11.76 35.06 31.26
CA ILE A 16 12.63 34.47 32.27
C ILE A 16 12.17 34.96 33.64
N ALA A 17 11.80 34.04 34.52
CA ALA A 17 11.40 34.31 35.90
C ALA A 17 12.48 33.79 36.85
N GLY A 18 13.31 34.70 37.40
CA GLY A 18 14.50 34.31 38.17
C GLY A 18 15.49 33.54 37.29
N ASN A 19 15.65 32.23 37.53
CA ASN A 19 16.54 31.35 36.76
C ASN A 19 15.76 30.24 36.00
N ALA A 20 14.53 30.53 35.58
CA ALA A 20 13.69 29.60 34.82
C ALA A 20 13.07 30.29 33.59
N VAL A 21 13.04 29.58 32.46
CA VAL A 21 12.29 30.01 31.28
C VAL A 21 10.85 29.54 31.41
N ILE A 22 9.91 30.46 31.27
CA ILE A 22 8.47 30.20 31.39
C ILE A 22 7.72 30.67 30.14
N ARG A 23 6.54 30.09 29.92
CA ARG A 23 5.56 30.62 28.97
C ARG A 23 4.74 31.71 29.63
N ARG A 24 4.49 32.81 28.94
CA ARG A 24 3.68 33.92 29.48
C ARG A 24 2.22 33.57 29.69
N ALA A 25 1.67 32.72 28.84
CA ALA A 25 0.24 32.40 28.84
C ALA A 25 -0.22 31.71 30.13
N ASP A 26 0.64 30.90 30.76
CA ASP A 26 0.32 30.09 31.93
C ASP A 26 1.31 30.29 33.09
N GLY A 27 2.43 30.98 32.87
CA GLY A 27 3.50 31.17 33.86
C GLY A 27 4.30 29.89 34.14
N LEU A 28 4.09 28.83 33.37
CA LEU A 28 4.68 27.51 33.63
C LEU A 28 6.03 27.35 32.92
N PRO A 29 6.92 26.49 33.45
CA PRO A 29 8.15 26.10 32.77
C PRO A 29 7.90 25.48 31.39
N LEU A 30 8.94 25.38 30.57
CA LEU A 30 8.88 24.59 29.35
C LEU A 30 8.81 23.11 29.72
N TRP A 31 7.75 22.41 29.31
CA TRP A 31 7.57 20.99 29.66
C TRP A 31 8.08 20.06 28.56
N GLY A 32 8.86 19.06 28.97
CA GLY A 32 9.28 17.93 28.17
C GLY A 32 8.12 17.05 27.74
N LYS A 33 8.35 16.20 26.73
CA LYS A 33 7.36 15.21 26.27
C LYS A 33 7.00 14.19 27.36
N ASP A 34 7.89 13.98 28.32
CA ASP A 34 7.70 13.12 29.48
C ASP A 34 6.87 13.76 30.59
N GLY A 35 6.39 14.99 30.38
CA GLY A 35 5.62 15.71 31.38
C GLY A 35 6.46 16.16 32.57
N LYS A 36 7.76 16.43 32.39
CA LYS A 36 8.63 17.08 33.38
C LYS A 36 9.13 18.43 32.87
N PRO A 37 9.48 19.40 33.74
CA PRO A 37 10.13 20.63 33.30
C PRO A 37 11.43 20.32 32.54
N LEU A 38 11.58 20.89 31.35
CA LEU A 38 12.79 20.78 30.53
C LEU A 38 13.90 21.61 31.17
N PRO A 39 15.07 21.02 31.47
CA PRO A 39 16.20 21.78 31.99
C PRO A 39 16.75 22.72 30.91
N ILE A 40 16.83 24.01 31.24
CA ILE A 40 17.47 25.04 30.43
C ILE A 40 18.79 25.40 31.10
N GLU A 41 19.92 25.19 30.43
CA GLU A 41 21.24 25.31 31.09
C GLU A 41 21.57 26.77 31.38
N ARG A 42 21.30 27.67 30.42
CA ARG A 42 21.52 29.10 30.57
C ARG A 42 20.21 29.87 30.28
N PRO A 43 19.30 29.96 31.26
CA PRO A 43 18.00 30.63 31.09
C PRO A 43 18.11 32.07 30.55
N HIS A 44 19.11 32.82 30.99
CA HIS A 44 19.33 34.21 30.55
C HIS A 44 19.86 34.34 29.12
N ALA A 45 20.33 33.25 28.50
CA ALA A 45 20.74 33.21 27.10
C ALA A 45 19.64 32.63 26.19
N PHE A 46 18.47 32.26 26.76
CA PHE A 46 17.34 31.72 26.03
C PHE A 46 16.80 32.72 25.01
N ARG A 47 16.76 32.31 23.74
CA ARG A 47 16.21 33.10 22.64
C ARG A 47 15.63 32.21 21.54
N CYS A 48 14.60 32.69 20.86
CA CYS A 48 14.13 32.11 19.61
C CYS A 48 15.14 32.38 18.51
N ILE A 49 15.52 31.35 17.76
CA ILE A 49 16.42 31.44 16.61
C ILE A 49 15.67 31.31 15.28
N GLY A 50 14.41 30.88 15.30
CA GLY A 50 13.50 30.96 14.15
C GLY A 50 12.31 30.02 14.29
N GLY A 51 11.10 30.52 14.03
CA GLY A 51 9.87 29.72 14.12
C GLY A 51 9.75 28.98 15.45
N ARG A 52 9.83 27.65 15.39
CA ARG A 52 9.74 26.73 16.54
C ARG A 52 11.08 26.32 17.15
N TRP A 53 12.17 26.97 16.76
CA TRP A 53 13.53 26.65 17.19
C TRP A 53 14.08 27.76 18.10
N PHE A 54 14.68 27.35 19.20
CA PHE A 54 15.21 28.18 20.27
C PHE A 54 16.61 27.70 20.65
N THR A 55 17.35 28.50 21.41
CA THR A 55 18.62 28.11 22.01
C THR A 55 18.79 28.76 23.36
N ASP A 56 19.48 28.08 24.28
CA ASP A 56 20.00 28.64 25.53
C ASP A 56 21.49 29.03 25.39
N GLY A 57 22.03 29.07 24.18
CA GLY A 57 23.44 29.33 23.92
C GLY A 57 24.38 28.16 24.22
N VAL A 58 23.85 26.99 24.58
CA VAL A 58 24.59 25.72 24.69
C VAL A 58 23.93 24.64 23.82
N HIS A 59 22.59 24.61 23.81
CA HIS A 59 21.79 23.61 23.11
C HIS A 59 20.80 24.25 22.15
N VAL A 60 20.30 23.45 21.21
CA VAL A 60 19.07 23.79 20.48
C VAL A 60 17.87 23.22 21.23
N ILE A 61 16.87 24.08 21.43
CA ILE A 61 15.61 23.74 22.09
C ILE A 61 14.50 23.86 21.06
N VAL A 62 13.62 22.88 20.98
CA VAL A 62 12.61 22.82 19.91
C VAL A 62 11.22 22.72 20.52
N GLN A 63 10.28 23.51 20.00
CA GLN A 63 8.87 23.43 20.32
C GLN A 63 8.18 22.40 19.41
N GLY A 64 7.85 21.24 19.99
CA GLY A 64 7.04 20.20 19.36
C GLY A 64 5.55 20.34 19.68
N GLN A 65 4.73 19.62 18.92
CA GLN A 65 3.27 19.55 19.11
C GLN A 65 2.80 18.11 19.10
N LEU A 66 1.88 17.78 20.02
CA LEU A 66 1.18 16.51 20.10
C LEU A 66 -0.34 16.74 19.97
N GLY A 67 -1.01 15.82 19.29
CA GLY A 67 -2.47 15.85 19.12
C GLY A 67 -2.95 16.77 17.99
N SER A 68 -3.97 16.32 17.27
CA SER A 68 -4.67 17.10 16.23
C SER A 68 -5.93 17.80 16.78
N ALA A 69 -6.65 17.18 17.72
CA ALA A 69 -7.87 17.72 18.33
C ALA A 69 -7.62 18.55 19.59
N MET A 70 -6.64 18.17 20.42
CA MET A 70 -6.16 18.94 21.56
C MET A 70 -4.67 19.13 21.44
N VAL A 71 -4.26 20.36 21.13
CA VAL A 71 -2.89 20.73 20.82
C VAL A 71 -2.11 20.88 22.12
N MET A 72 -1.24 19.91 22.40
CA MET A 72 -0.30 19.96 23.52
C MET A 72 1.08 20.32 22.99
N LEU A 73 1.60 21.48 23.41
CA LEU A 73 2.98 21.87 23.15
C LEU A 73 3.91 21.14 24.13
N TYR A 74 5.03 20.66 23.62
CA TYR A 74 6.12 20.13 24.43
C TYR A 74 7.44 20.63 23.87
N TYR A 75 8.49 20.56 24.70
CA TYR A 75 9.82 21.00 24.33
C TYR A 75 10.80 19.85 24.46
N TYR A 76 11.83 19.85 23.65
CA TYR A 76 12.97 18.96 23.85
C TYR A 76 14.25 19.69 23.47
N ARG A 77 15.35 19.13 23.97
CA ARG A 77 16.69 19.65 23.78
C ARG A 77 17.46 18.73 22.83
N ILE A 78 18.26 19.33 21.95
CA ILE A 78 19.25 18.65 21.13
C ILE A 78 20.60 18.92 21.78
N GLU A 79 21.20 17.88 22.35
CA GLU A 79 22.42 17.99 23.15
C GLU A 79 23.63 18.40 22.30
N ASP A 80 23.87 17.65 21.22
CA ASP A 80 25.08 17.79 20.42
C ASP A 80 24.79 18.51 19.09
N ALA A 81 24.08 19.64 19.11
CA ALA A 81 23.90 20.47 17.92
C ALA A 81 25.12 21.39 17.73
N ASP A 82 25.62 21.51 16.51
CA ASP A 82 26.64 22.52 16.18
C ASP A 82 25.94 23.87 16.01
N LEU A 83 25.92 24.67 17.09
CA LEU A 83 25.22 25.96 17.13
C LEU A 83 25.80 26.99 16.15
N ASP A 84 27.09 26.92 15.84
CA ASP A 84 27.76 27.89 14.97
C ASP A 84 27.33 27.73 13.52
N THR A 85 26.97 26.50 13.13
CA THR A 85 26.52 26.16 11.77
C THR A 85 25.03 25.81 11.68
N PHE A 86 24.28 25.97 12.78
CA PHE A 86 22.88 25.58 12.85
C PHE A 86 22.01 26.50 11.99
N GLU A 87 21.39 25.94 10.97
CA GLU A 87 20.53 26.61 10.00
C GLU A 87 19.11 26.06 10.10
N ILE A 88 18.14 26.96 10.31
CA ILE A 88 16.72 26.62 10.31
C ILE A 88 16.23 26.70 8.87
N LEU A 89 15.77 25.57 8.35
CA LEU A 89 15.36 25.47 6.96
C LEU A 89 13.87 25.79 6.79
N ASN A 90 13.04 25.30 7.71
CA ASN A 90 11.64 25.70 7.82
C ASN A 90 11.12 25.42 9.24
N GLN A 91 9.80 25.50 9.44
CA GLN A 91 9.17 25.23 10.74
C GLN A 91 9.42 23.81 11.28
N ARG A 92 9.87 22.87 10.43
CA ARG A 92 10.01 21.45 10.77
C ARG A 92 11.41 20.89 10.62
N TYR A 93 12.22 21.47 9.75
CA TYR A 93 13.55 21.01 9.42
C TYR A 93 14.59 22.07 9.75
N ALA A 94 15.72 21.59 10.25
CA ALA A 94 16.93 22.36 10.43
C ALA A 94 18.13 21.47 10.07
N ARG A 95 19.30 22.06 9.94
CA ARG A 95 20.57 21.33 9.74
C ARG A 95 21.70 22.03 10.45
N ASP A 96 22.79 21.30 10.65
CA ASP A 96 24.09 21.87 10.97
C ASP A 96 25.13 21.29 10.00
N ALA A 97 26.41 21.61 10.18
CA ALA A 97 27.48 21.11 9.32
C ALA A 97 27.63 19.58 9.30
N ARG A 98 27.04 18.86 10.27
CA ARG A 98 27.20 17.41 10.43
C ARG A 98 25.96 16.62 10.03
N GLN A 99 24.76 17.16 10.23
CA GLN A 99 23.52 16.41 10.07
C GLN A 99 22.29 17.32 9.94
N ALA A 100 21.12 16.71 9.71
CA ALA A 100 19.85 17.39 9.69
C ALA A 100 18.95 16.97 10.86
N TYR A 101 17.89 17.74 11.09
CA TYR A 101 17.00 17.60 12.23
C TYR A 101 15.56 17.74 11.78
N TYR A 102 14.68 17.01 12.44
CA TYR A 102 13.23 17.16 12.33
C TYR A 102 12.61 17.47 13.69
N ILE A 103 11.59 18.34 13.68
CA ILE A 103 10.89 18.93 14.84
C ILE A 103 10.33 17.97 15.90
N THR A 104 10.41 16.64 15.71
CA THR A 104 9.99 15.66 16.73
C THR A 104 11.16 15.03 17.49
N GLY A 105 12.33 15.65 17.45
CA GLY A 105 13.56 15.18 18.11
C GLY A 105 14.33 14.17 17.28
N ARG A 106 13.96 13.99 16.01
CA ARG A 106 14.64 13.06 15.12
C ARG A 106 15.87 13.72 14.53
N THR A 107 17.03 13.14 14.83
CA THR A 107 18.27 13.41 14.11
C THR A 107 18.30 12.61 12.81
N ILE A 108 18.60 13.29 11.71
CA ILE A 108 18.70 12.75 10.36
C ILE A 108 20.17 12.72 9.97
N ARG A 109 20.77 11.53 10.06
CA ARG A 109 22.17 11.30 9.67
C ARG A 109 22.28 11.20 8.15
N THR A 110 22.38 12.35 7.50
CA THR A 110 22.70 12.49 6.07
C THR A 110 24.21 12.52 5.86
N ARG A 111 24.68 12.08 4.70
CA ARG A 111 26.09 12.21 4.27
C ARG A 111 26.37 13.54 3.56
N SER A 112 25.32 14.26 3.20
CA SER A 112 25.38 15.53 2.47
C SER A 112 24.55 16.59 3.23
N PRO A 113 24.91 16.93 4.49
CA PRO A 113 24.18 17.92 5.28
C PRO A 113 24.08 19.28 4.58
N HIS A 114 25.13 19.69 3.86
CA HIS A 114 25.14 20.92 3.07
C HIS A 114 24.13 20.92 1.90
N ALA A 115 23.69 19.76 1.41
CA ALA A 115 22.65 19.64 0.39
C ALA A 115 21.24 19.48 0.98
N PHE A 116 21.14 19.21 2.29
CA PHE A 116 19.86 18.93 2.93
C PHE A 116 18.97 20.19 2.93
N ARG A 117 17.79 20.10 2.30
CA ARG A 117 16.85 21.22 2.15
C ARG A 117 15.41 20.74 2.04
N PRO A 118 14.41 21.56 2.42
CA PRO A 118 13.02 21.30 2.10
C PRO A 118 12.84 21.13 0.59
N LEU A 119 11.99 20.19 0.18
CA LEU A 119 11.67 20.03 -1.24
C LEU A 119 10.80 21.21 -1.67
N VAL A 120 11.10 21.81 -2.82
CA VAL A 120 10.28 22.87 -3.42
C VAL A 120 9.39 22.30 -4.51
N TYR A 121 8.23 22.92 -4.70
CA TYR A 121 7.33 22.61 -5.81
C TYR A 121 6.70 23.89 -6.34
N GLU A 122 6.31 23.87 -7.61
CA GLU A 122 5.56 24.94 -8.22
C GLU A 122 4.07 24.65 -8.09
N THR A 123 3.31 25.65 -7.67
CA THR A 123 1.85 25.62 -7.58
C THR A 123 1.27 26.88 -8.19
N TRP A 124 -0.02 26.82 -8.48
CA TRP A 124 -0.75 27.89 -9.12
C TRP A 124 -1.78 28.37 -8.11
N ASN A 125 -1.78 29.67 -7.84
CA ASN A 125 -2.76 30.30 -6.96
C ASN A 125 -3.74 31.08 -7.82
N ARG A 126 -5.03 30.94 -7.52
CA ARG A 126 -6.11 31.77 -8.07
C ARG A 126 -6.61 32.67 -6.94
N PRO A 127 -6.07 33.89 -6.82
CA PRO A 127 -6.51 34.79 -5.77
C PRO A 127 -8.01 35.09 -5.92
N ALA A 128 -8.71 35.18 -4.79
CA ALA A 128 -10.16 35.42 -4.76
C ALA A 128 -10.57 36.78 -5.36
N ASP A 129 -9.61 37.66 -5.63
CA ASP A 129 -9.82 39.01 -6.18
C ASP A 129 -9.93 39.05 -7.71
N GLY A 130 -9.86 37.90 -8.39
CA GLY A 130 -10.13 37.79 -9.83
C GLY A 130 -8.98 38.22 -10.75
N ARG A 131 -7.77 38.47 -10.23
CA ARG A 131 -6.60 38.93 -11.02
C ARG A 131 -5.91 37.88 -11.90
N GLY A 132 -6.58 36.75 -12.16
CA GLY A 132 -6.03 35.65 -12.96
C GLY A 132 -5.18 34.67 -12.14
N VAL A 133 -4.51 33.76 -12.84
CA VAL A 133 -3.69 32.69 -12.23
C VAL A 133 -2.26 33.21 -12.05
N THR A 134 -1.66 32.95 -10.88
CA THR A 134 -0.26 33.28 -10.59
C THR A 134 0.52 32.01 -10.23
N PHE A 135 1.76 31.93 -10.71
CA PHE A 135 2.68 30.85 -10.37
C PHE A 135 3.40 31.20 -9.07
N GLU A 136 3.47 30.24 -8.16
CA GLU A 136 4.14 30.38 -6.87
C GLU A 136 5.04 29.16 -6.63
N THR A 137 6.30 29.42 -6.25
CA THR A 137 7.18 28.37 -5.75
C THR A 137 6.94 28.22 -4.25
N CYS A 138 6.51 27.04 -3.82
CA CYS A 138 6.26 26.72 -2.43
C CYS A 138 7.31 25.76 -1.89
N GLU A 139 7.69 25.96 -0.63
CA GLU A 139 8.48 25.00 0.13
C GLU A 139 7.56 23.97 0.78
N HIS A 140 7.92 22.70 0.65
CA HIS A 140 7.15 21.63 1.26
C HIS A 140 7.45 21.55 2.76
N GLU A 141 6.41 21.65 3.58
CA GLU A 141 6.56 21.68 5.04
C GLU A 141 7.10 20.34 5.59
N TYR A 142 6.62 19.22 5.02
CA TYR A 142 6.89 17.87 5.53
C TYR A 142 7.96 17.09 4.77
N ILE A 143 8.46 17.59 3.64
CA ILE A 143 9.35 16.83 2.75
C ILE A 143 10.66 17.60 2.62
N ALA A 144 11.76 16.87 2.78
CA ALA A 144 13.10 17.36 2.55
C ALA A 144 13.87 16.38 1.67
N THR A 145 14.96 16.85 1.09
CA THR A 145 15.86 16.05 0.28
C THR A 145 17.30 16.40 0.60
N ASP A 146 18.18 15.45 0.38
CA ASP A 146 19.62 15.68 0.23
C ASP A 146 20.09 15.14 -1.13
N ASP A 147 21.39 14.93 -1.33
CA ASP A 147 21.91 14.41 -2.61
C ASP A 147 21.51 12.94 -2.84
N GLU A 148 21.32 12.16 -1.78
CA GLU A 148 21.09 10.72 -1.87
C GLU A 148 19.60 10.35 -1.76
N SER A 149 18.78 11.09 -1.03
CA SER A 149 17.49 10.60 -0.54
C SER A 149 16.44 11.66 -0.27
N ILE A 150 15.18 11.22 -0.34
CA ILE A 150 14.00 11.98 0.04
C ILE A 150 13.57 11.59 1.45
N TYR A 151 13.13 12.57 2.23
CA TYR A 151 12.69 12.44 3.61
C TYR A 151 11.28 12.98 3.75
N MET A 152 10.39 12.21 4.38
CA MET A 152 9.04 12.67 4.75
C MET A 152 8.85 12.54 6.25
N ASN A 153 8.40 13.61 6.91
CA ASN A 153 8.26 13.67 8.37
C ASN A 153 9.56 13.27 9.10
N GLY A 154 10.71 13.67 8.56
CA GLY A 154 12.04 13.31 9.03
C GLY A 154 12.47 11.86 8.79
N ARG A 155 11.63 11.02 8.17
CA ARG A 155 11.99 9.62 7.84
C ARG A 155 12.49 9.52 6.41
N ARG A 156 13.64 8.88 6.23
CA ARG A 156 14.18 8.53 4.91
C ARG A 156 13.24 7.58 4.18
N ILE A 157 12.96 7.86 2.91
CA ILE A 157 12.20 6.98 2.02
C ILE A 157 13.19 6.01 1.36
N ASN A 158 13.04 4.71 1.65
CA ASN A 158 13.98 3.69 1.19
C ASN A 158 13.99 3.58 -0.35
N GLY A 159 15.19 3.67 -0.92
CA GLY A 159 15.41 3.58 -2.36
C GLY A 159 14.88 4.78 -3.15
N SER A 160 14.65 5.91 -2.50
CA SER A 160 14.41 7.20 -3.18
C SER A 160 15.73 7.85 -3.59
N HIS A 161 15.68 8.70 -4.62
CA HIS A 161 16.85 9.43 -5.11
C HIS A 161 16.69 10.94 -4.94
N GLY A 162 17.43 11.51 -3.99
CA GLY A 162 17.29 12.90 -3.54
C GLY A 162 17.71 13.94 -4.57
N ALA A 163 18.84 13.75 -5.26
CA ALA A 163 19.31 14.72 -6.25
C ALA A 163 18.34 14.91 -7.45
N SER A 164 17.47 13.94 -7.71
CA SER A 164 16.43 14.00 -8.75
C SER A 164 15.04 14.34 -8.21
N ALA A 165 14.94 14.71 -6.93
CA ALA A 165 13.65 14.95 -6.29
C ALA A 165 12.96 16.18 -6.88
N ILE A 166 11.69 16.01 -7.27
CA ILE A 166 10.83 17.07 -7.79
C ILE A 166 9.52 17.02 -7.00
N GLY A 167 9.10 18.16 -6.45
CA GLY A 167 7.84 18.26 -5.72
C GLY A 167 6.67 18.63 -6.64
N PHE A 168 5.47 18.22 -6.24
CA PHE A 168 4.21 18.59 -6.89
C PHE A 168 3.18 19.00 -5.83
N PRO A 169 2.14 19.76 -6.19
CA PRO A 169 1.02 20.06 -5.30
C PRO A 169 0.30 18.79 -4.81
N GLY A 170 -0.50 18.92 -3.75
CA GLY A 170 -1.41 17.84 -3.32
C GLY A 170 -0.73 16.63 -2.68
N GLY A 171 0.50 16.78 -2.16
CA GLY A 171 1.23 15.70 -1.48
C GLY A 171 1.93 14.72 -2.42
N TYR A 172 2.04 15.08 -3.71
CA TYR A 172 2.81 14.35 -4.70
C TYR A 172 4.26 14.84 -4.77
N PHE A 173 5.16 13.93 -5.05
CA PHE A 173 6.56 14.21 -5.35
C PHE A 173 7.15 13.01 -6.08
N ALA A 174 8.29 13.19 -6.71
CA ALA A 174 8.90 12.15 -7.50
C ALA A 174 10.43 12.21 -7.43
N ASP A 175 11.09 11.09 -7.73
CA ASP A 175 12.51 11.05 -8.07
C ASP A 175 12.68 10.68 -9.55
N ALA A 176 13.86 10.24 -9.99
CA ALA A 176 14.08 9.84 -11.38
C ALA A 176 13.22 8.63 -11.82
N ASP A 177 12.87 7.75 -10.88
CA ASP A 177 12.31 6.43 -11.18
C ASP A 177 10.82 6.30 -10.80
N ARG A 178 10.37 7.04 -9.77
CA ARG A 178 9.08 6.80 -9.11
C ARG A 178 8.34 8.08 -8.77
N VAL A 179 7.01 7.97 -8.80
CA VAL A 179 6.09 8.96 -8.22
C VAL A 179 5.64 8.46 -6.85
N TYR A 180 5.56 9.38 -5.90
CA TYR A 180 5.13 9.15 -4.53
C TYR A 180 3.89 9.97 -4.23
N TYR A 181 3.01 9.41 -3.41
CA TYR A 181 1.89 10.12 -2.79
C TYR A 181 1.96 9.91 -1.28
N TYR A 182 2.09 11.01 -0.52
CA TYR A 182 2.33 10.98 0.93
C TYR A 182 3.37 9.93 1.37
N GLY A 183 4.51 9.88 0.68
CA GLY A 183 5.63 9.01 1.07
C GLY A 183 5.56 7.58 0.56
N ARG A 184 4.46 7.18 -0.09
CA ARG A 184 4.31 5.83 -0.65
C ARG A 184 4.55 5.86 -2.16
N PRO A 185 5.40 4.98 -2.70
CA PRO A 185 5.56 4.85 -4.15
C PRO A 185 4.25 4.37 -4.77
N LYS A 186 3.91 4.92 -5.94
CA LYS A 186 2.67 4.62 -6.67
C LYS A 186 2.95 4.06 -8.05
N ASP A 187 2.02 3.28 -8.56
CA ASP A 187 2.04 2.73 -9.92
C ASP A 187 1.58 3.82 -10.92
N ILE A 188 2.48 4.77 -11.15
CA ILE A 188 2.27 5.91 -12.06
C ILE A 188 3.43 5.92 -13.05
N ASP A 189 3.18 6.28 -14.31
CA ASP A 189 4.27 6.44 -15.28
C ASP A 189 5.05 7.71 -14.95
N ARG A 190 6.20 7.54 -14.27
CA ARG A 190 7.05 8.65 -13.87
C ARG A 190 7.51 9.50 -15.05
N ALA A 191 7.80 8.89 -16.20
CA ALA A 191 8.35 9.60 -17.35
C ALA A 191 7.35 10.58 -17.97
N SER A 192 6.05 10.33 -17.81
CA SER A 192 4.97 11.16 -18.34
C SER A 192 4.12 11.84 -17.26
N PHE A 193 4.47 11.66 -15.99
CA PHE A 193 3.74 12.29 -14.88
C PHE A 193 3.82 13.81 -14.95
N LEU A 194 2.66 14.47 -14.96
CA LEU A 194 2.52 15.91 -15.01
C LEU A 194 1.39 16.39 -14.09
N CYS A 195 1.44 17.68 -13.77
CA CYS A 195 0.39 18.40 -13.07
C CYS A 195 -0.13 19.53 -13.96
N GLY A 196 -1.44 19.76 -13.96
CA GLY A 196 -2.09 20.81 -14.74
C GLY A 196 -3.42 21.22 -14.11
N PRO A 197 -3.90 22.45 -14.38
CA PRO A 197 -5.22 22.88 -13.93
C PRO A 197 -6.32 22.12 -14.68
N ASP A 198 -7.40 21.78 -13.97
CA ASP A 198 -8.68 21.44 -14.60
C ASP A 198 -9.46 22.71 -15.00
N GLU A 199 -10.63 22.53 -15.63
CA GLU A 199 -11.53 23.62 -16.02
C GLU A 199 -11.98 24.50 -14.84
N ALA A 200 -12.07 23.93 -13.63
CA ALA A 200 -12.37 24.68 -12.42
C ALA A 200 -11.14 25.43 -11.86
N GLY A 201 -9.95 25.16 -12.40
CA GLY A 201 -8.68 25.75 -12.00
C GLY A 201 -7.98 25.01 -10.85
N TYR A 202 -8.46 23.83 -10.46
CA TYR A 202 -7.78 23.00 -9.48
C TYR A 202 -6.64 22.23 -10.12
N LEU A 203 -5.50 22.16 -9.44
CA LEU A 203 -4.37 21.36 -9.92
C LEU A 203 -4.68 19.87 -9.76
N ARG A 204 -4.63 19.18 -10.89
CA ARG A 204 -4.80 17.74 -11.01
C ARG A 204 -3.50 17.13 -11.53
N CYS A 205 -3.32 15.85 -11.25
CA CYS A 205 -2.20 15.08 -11.77
C CYS A 205 -2.67 14.13 -12.88
N THR A 206 -1.82 13.86 -13.85
CA THR A 206 -2.08 12.88 -14.91
C THR A 206 -0.76 12.32 -15.42
N ASP A 207 -0.82 11.22 -16.15
CA ASP A 207 0.29 10.71 -16.95
C ASP A 207 -0.23 10.35 -18.35
N ARG A 208 0.60 9.76 -19.21
CA ARG A 208 0.15 9.41 -20.57
C ARG A 208 -1.02 8.42 -20.58
N ILE A 209 -1.22 7.66 -19.50
CA ILE A 209 -2.24 6.61 -19.43
C ILE A 209 -3.57 7.19 -18.94
N GLY A 210 -3.58 8.16 -18.02
CA GLY A 210 -4.84 8.70 -17.48
C GLY A 210 -4.71 9.75 -16.38
N PRO A 211 -5.84 10.33 -15.93
CA PRO A 211 -5.89 11.20 -14.76
C PRO A 211 -5.57 10.44 -13.46
N ILE A 212 -5.00 11.12 -12.48
CA ILE A 212 -4.52 10.55 -11.21
C ILE A 212 -5.02 11.42 -10.06
N GLU A 213 -5.72 10.80 -9.12
CA GLU A 213 -6.25 11.46 -7.93
C GLU A 213 -5.92 10.63 -6.68
N SER A 214 -5.50 11.31 -5.62
CA SER A 214 -5.09 10.68 -4.35
C SER A 214 -4.10 9.52 -4.48
N GLY A 215 -3.21 9.60 -5.46
CA GLY A 215 -2.18 8.60 -5.77
C GLY A 215 -2.71 7.37 -6.50
N GLU A 216 -3.96 7.38 -6.95
CA GLU A 216 -4.60 6.29 -7.68
C GLU A 216 -5.06 6.77 -9.07
N ARG A 217 -4.93 5.88 -10.06
CA ARG A 217 -5.38 6.15 -11.42
C ARG A 217 -6.91 6.23 -11.43
N GLN A 218 -7.43 7.33 -11.96
CA GLN A 218 -8.87 7.51 -12.11
C GLN A 218 -9.35 6.81 -13.37
N THR A 219 -10.56 6.29 -13.29
CA THR A 219 -11.29 5.76 -14.43
C THR A 219 -11.92 6.96 -15.12
N VAL A 220 -11.73 7.10 -16.43
CA VAL A 220 -12.39 8.17 -17.18
C VAL A 220 -13.89 7.85 -17.10
N GLN A 221 -14.63 8.49 -16.19
CA GLN A 221 -16.06 8.64 -16.37
C GLN A 221 -16.22 9.49 -17.63
N GLU A 222 -16.45 8.82 -18.76
CA GLU A 222 -16.40 9.35 -20.12
C GLU A 222 -17.52 10.38 -20.33
N THR A 223 -17.26 11.59 -19.84
CA THR A 223 -17.60 12.91 -20.39
C THR A 223 -16.96 13.96 -19.46
N ARG A 224 -17.18 13.85 -18.13
CA ARG A 224 -16.76 14.87 -17.15
C ARG A 224 -15.24 15.02 -17.03
N LEU A 225 -14.48 13.93 -16.97
CA LEU A 225 -13.02 14.03 -16.83
C LEU A 225 -12.34 14.46 -18.13
N PHE A 226 -12.90 14.10 -19.28
CA PHE A 226 -12.41 14.62 -20.56
C PHE A 226 -12.65 16.14 -20.66
N ASP A 227 -13.82 16.59 -20.22
CA ASP A 227 -14.17 18.00 -20.11
C ASP A 227 -13.25 18.75 -19.15
N ASP A 228 -13.04 18.22 -17.94
CA ASP A 228 -12.21 18.84 -16.89
C ASP A 228 -10.77 19.10 -17.37
N TRP A 229 -10.25 18.32 -18.33
CA TRP A 229 -8.89 18.49 -18.88
C TRP A 229 -8.83 19.16 -20.26
N ARG A 230 -9.97 19.56 -20.83
CA ARG A 230 -10.06 20.04 -22.23
C ARG A 230 -9.15 21.21 -22.51
N SER A 231 -9.24 22.29 -21.75
CA SER A 231 -8.44 23.49 -21.95
C SER A 231 -6.95 23.20 -21.82
N PHE A 232 -6.57 22.41 -20.82
CA PHE A 232 -5.17 22.01 -20.59
C PHE A 232 -4.58 21.30 -21.81
N PHE A 233 -5.22 20.23 -22.30
CA PHE A 233 -4.67 19.47 -23.43
C PHE A 233 -4.80 20.20 -24.78
N THR A 234 -5.84 21.04 -24.96
CA THR A 234 -5.99 21.87 -26.17
C THR A 234 -4.83 22.85 -26.32
N MET A 235 -4.36 23.43 -25.20
CA MET A 235 -3.20 24.34 -25.19
C MET A 235 -1.85 23.62 -25.30
N ARG A 236 -1.83 22.29 -25.24
CA ARG A 236 -0.61 21.46 -25.21
C ARG A 236 -0.64 20.40 -26.32
N PRO A 237 -0.69 20.82 -27.61
CA PRO A 237 -0.78 19.89 -28.75
C PRO A 237 0.48 19.04 -28.97
N GLU A 238 1.56 19.30 -28.23
CA GLU A 238 2.76 18.46 -28.21
C GLU A 238 2.58 17.18 -27.38
N LEU A 239 1.59 17.11 -26.47
CA LEU A 239 1.29 15.94 -25.64
C LEU A 239 0.47 14.86 -26.39
N ARG A 240 0.76 14.63 -27.67
CA ARG A 240 -0.05 13.80 -28.58
C ARG A 240 -0.18 12.34 -28.14
N ASP A 241 0.80 11.85 -27.40
CA ASP A 241 0.85 10.50 -26.86
C ASP A 241 0.15 10.39 -25.50
N TYR A 242 -0.64 11.37 -25.05
CA TYR A 242 -1.46 11.30 -23.83
C TYR A 242 -2.87 10.84 -24.12
N TRP A 243 -3.48 10.17 -23.13
CA TRP A 243 -4.82 9.56 -23.22
C TRP A 243 -5.88 10.48 -23.85
N TRP A 244 -5.87 11.77 -23.48
CA TRP A 244 -6.84 12.75 -23.97
C TRP A 244 -6.74 12.98 -25.49
N HIS A 245 -5.52 13.03 -26.04
CA HIS A 245 -5.30 13.18 -27.48
C HIS A 245 -5.40 11.85 -28.24
N ARG A 246 -5.10 10.71 -27.59
CA ARG A 246 -5.25 9.36 -28.17
C ARG A 246 -6.71 8.94 -28.29
N GLN A 247 -7.58 9.43 -27.41
CA GLN A 247 -9.02 9.31 -27.59
C GLN A 247 -9.43 10.17 -28.80
N GLN A 248 -9.33 9.59 -30.00
CA GLN A 248 -10.24 9.97 -31.09
C GLN A 248 -11.63 9.78 -30.52
N GLN A 249 -12.39 10.87 -30.34
CA GLN A 249 -13.80 10.77 -29.97
C GLN A 249 -14.44 9.76 -30.93
N PRO A 250 -14.86 8.56 -30.46
CA PRO A 250 -15.89 7.85 -31.20
C PRO A 250 -17.04 8.84 -31.33
N ALA A 251 -17.77 8.82 -32.44
CA ALA A 251 -19.03 9.56 -32.48
C ALA A 251 -19.79 9.19 -31.20
N ALA A 252 -20.10 10.18 -30.35
CA ALA A 252 -20.71 9.96 -29.03
C ALA A 252 -22.02 9.14 -29.11
N ASP A 253 -22.54 8.98 -30.33
CA ASP A 253 -23.75 8.25 -30.69
C ASP A 253 -23.53 6.75 -30.96
N ALA A 254 -22.29 6.24 -30.97
CA ALA A 254 -22.02 4.82 -31.16
C ALA A 254 -22.44 4.03 -29.91
N THR A 255 -23.41 3.13 -30.08
CA THR A 255 -23.97 2.33 -28.99
C THR A 255 -23.91 0.84 -29.30
N VAL A 256 -23.70 0.04 -28.25
CA VAL A 256 -23.72 -1.41 -28.32
C VAL A 256 -24.71 -1.94 -27.28
N GLN A 257 -25.57 -2.87 -27.71
CA GLN A 257 -26.44 -3.61 -26.79
C GLN A 257 -25.62 -4.70 -26.10
N PHE A 258 -25.50 -4.62 -24.77
CA PHE A 258 -24.86 -5.62 -23.95
C PHE A 258 -25.81 -6.07 -22.85
N ARG A 259 -26.38 -7.27 -23.05
CA ARG A 259 -27.42 -7.83 -22.18
C ARG A 259 -28.63 -6.88 -22.07
N ASP A 260 -28.95 -6.45 -20.86
CA ASP A 260 -30.03 -5.53 -20.52
C ASP A 260 -29.59 -4.05 -20.51
N ALA A 261 -28.33 -3.77 -20.85
CA ALA A 261 -27.77 -2.42 -20.88
C ALA A 261 -27.38 -1.97 -22.30
N THR A 262 -27.46 -0.67 -22.54
CA THR A 262 -26.88 -0.02 -23.72
C THR A 262 -25.57 0.65 -23.30
N LEU A 263 -24.46 0.22 -23.87
CA LEU A 263 -23.14 0.83 -23.66
C LEU A 263 -22.87 1.85 -24.77
N THR A 264 -22.29 2.99 -24.41
CA THR A 264 -21.92 4.07 -25.33
C THR A 264 -20.40 4.10 -25.52
N GLY A 265 -19.92 4.60 -26.66
CA GLY A 265 -18.50 4.84 -26.89
C GLY A 265 -17.70 3.63 -27.37
N PHE A 266 -18.35 2.52 -27.72
CA PHE A 266 -17.72 1.34 -28.31
C PHE A 266 -17.98 1.25 -29.82
N ASP A 267 -17.00 0.77 -30.56
CA ASP A 267 -17.19 0.35 -31.96
C ASP A 267 -18.03 -0.96 -32.01
N PRO A 268 -19.27 -0.92 -32.55
CA PRO A 268 -20.11 -2.10 -32.62
C PRO A 268 -19.54 -3.23 -33.48
N ALA A 269 -18.66 -2.93 -34.43
CA ALA A 269 -18.08 -3.94 -35.32
C ALA A 269 -17.02 -4.80 -34.63
N THR A 270 -16.36 -4.28 -33.59
CA THR A 270 -15.25 -4.93 -32.91
C THR A 270 -15.50 -5.18 -31.43
N PHE A 271 -16.68 -4.76 -30.93
CA PHE A 271 -17.05 -4.99 -29.54
C PHE A 271 -17.11 -6.48 -29.19
N ALA A 272 -16.48 -6.83 -28.07
CA ALA A 272 -16.60 -8.13 -27.45
C ALA A 272 -16.62 -8.03 -25.93
N ALA A 273 -17.25 -9.01 -25.29
CA ALA A 273 -17.29 -9.14 -23.84
C ALA A 273 -17.05 -10.59 -23.42
N ARG A 274 -16.40 -10.76 -22.27
CA ARG A 274 -16.08 -12.05 -21.65
C ARG A 274 -16.56 -12.00 -20.20
N GLU A 275 -17.32 -13.02 -19.79
CA GLU A 275 -17.62 -13.22 -18.37
C GLU A 275 -16.32 -13.45 -17.60
N THR A 276 -16.20 -12.78 -16.46
CA THR A 276 -15.13 -13.12 -15.54
C THR A 276 -15.47 -14.43 -14.84
N LEU A 277 -14.47 -15.30 -14.66
CA LEU A 277 -14.63 -16.58 -13.95
C LEU A 277 -14.49 -16.41 -12.42
N PHE A 278 -14.75 -15.20 -11.90
CA PHE A 278 -14.47 -14.89 -10.51
C PHE A 278 -15.75 -14.99 -9.67
N ASP A 279 -15.72 -15.83 -8.64
CA ASP A 279 -16.86 -16.07 -7.77
C ASP A 279 -16.89 -15.02 -6.65
N PHE A 280 -17.29 -13.79 -7.01
CA PHE A 280 -17.40 -12.67 -6.06
C PHE A 280 -18.84 -12.39 -5.62
N GLY A 281 -19.82 -13.16 -6.11
CA GLY A 281 -21.24 -12.83 -5.97
C GLY A 281 -21.69 -11.56 -6.72
N SER A 282 -20.78 -10.93 -7.47
CA SER A 282 -21.03 -9.79 -8.37
C SER A 282 -21.04 -10.23 -9.84
N ILE A 283 -21.65 -9.40 -10.69
CA ILE A 283 -21.67 -9.63 -12.14
C ILE A 283 -20.59 -8.74 -12.77
N ASP A 284 -19.41 -9.33 -13.00
CA ASP A 284 -18.23 -8.66 -13.54
C ASP A 284 -17.89 -9.20 -14.94
N TRP A 285 -17.54 -8.30 -15.86
CA TRP A 285 -17.13 -8.63 -17.22
C TRP A 285 -15.86 -7.90 -17.63
N LEU A 286 -15.11 -8.54 -18.53
CA LEU A 286 -14.10 -7.86 -19.32
C LEU A 286 -14.72 -7.56 -20.69
N CYS A 287 -14.79 -6.30 -21.09
CA CYS A 287 -15.36 -5.90 -22.38
C CYS A 287 -14.47 -4.88 -23.08
N GLY A 288 -14.70 -4.64 -24.35
CA GLY A 288 -13.85 -3.74 -25.12
C GLY A 288 -14.13 -3.82 -26.62
N ASP A 289 -13.38 -3.07 -27.39
CA ASP A 289 -13.42 -3.03 -28.84
C ASP A 289 -11.99 -2.95 -29.43
N ALA A 290 -11.83 -2.55 -30.69
CA ALA A 290 -10.53 -2.36 -31.31
C ALA A 290 -9.64 -1.28 -30.65
N HIS A 291 -10.21 -0.46 -29.78
CA HIS A 291 -9.56 0.72 -29.21
C HIS A 291 -9.28 0.61 -27.72
N GLY A 292 -9.78 -0.41 -27.01
CA GLY A 292 -9.44 -0.59 -25.60
C GLY A 292 -10.19 -1.69 -24.89
N ILE A 293 -9.73 -2.00 -23.68
CA ILE A 293 -10.29 -3.01 -22.78
C ILE A 293 -10.71 -2.36 -21.47
N HIS A 294 -11.91 -2.74 -21.03
CA HIS A 294 -12.63 -2.20 -19.90
C HIS A 294 -13.03 -3.32 -18.95
N TRP A 295 -12.94 -3.02 -17.65
CA TRP A 295 -13.62 -3.75 -16.60
C TRP A 295 -15.04 -3.20 -16.47
N ALA A 296 -16.03 -4.07 -16.62
CA ALA A 296 -17.44 -3.74 -16.51
C ALA A 296 -18.00 -4.37 -15.23
N TYR A 297 -18.60 -3.56 -14.36
CA TYR A 297 -19.10 -4.00 -13.06
C TYR A 297 -20.51 -3.46 -12.82
N ARG A 298 -21.35 -4.27 -12.15
CA ARG A 298 -22.56 -3.79 -11.47
C ARG A 298 -22.84 -4.58 -10.20
N THR A 299 -23.34 -3.90 -9.18
CA THR A 299 -23.68 -4.50 -7.88
C THR A 299 -24.97 -5.32 -7.92
N CYS A 300 -25.95 -4.91 -8.72
CA CYS A 300 -27.21 -5.60 -8.94
C CYS A 300 -27.79 -5.25 -10.32
N ALA A 301 -28.82 -5.97 -10.76
CA ALA A 301 -29.38 -5.83 -12.10
C ALA A 301 -30.00 -4.44 -12.35
N GLU A 302 -30.46 -3.76 -11.31
CA GLU A 302 -31.11 -2.46 -11.37
C GLU A 302 -30.13 -1.28 -11.50
N MET A 303 -28.83 -1.50 -11.27
CA MET A 303 -27.80 -0.47 -11.35
C MET A 303 -27.16 -0.43 -12.74
N PRO A 304 -26.73 0.77 -13.21
CA PRO A 304 -26.02 0.88 -14.47
C PRO A 304 -24.69 0.11 -14.42
N ILE A 305 -24.23 -0.34 -15.59
CA ILE A 305 -22.91 -0.94 -15.73
C ILE A 305 -21.86 0.18 -15.64
N GLU A 306 -20.98 0.09 -14.66
CA GLU A 306 -19.83 0.96 -14.55
C GLU A 306 -18.68 0.40 -15.38
N LEU A 307 -18.08 1.26 -16.21
CA LEU A 307 -16.98 0.90 -17.10
C LEU A 307 -15.68 1.54 -16.63
N THR A 308 -14.63 0.72 -16.58
CA THR A 308 -13.28 1.14 -16.19
C THR A 308 -12.30 0.68 -17.24
N ARG A 309 -11.85 1.60 -18.11
CA ARG A 309 -10.77 1.32 -19.07
C ARG A 309 -9.47 1.03 -18.31
N PHE A 310 -8.81 -0.08 -18.64
CA PHE A 310 -7.52 -0.45 -18.03
C PHE A 310 -6.45 -0.81 -19.07
N SER A 311 -6.81 -0.95 -20.35
CA SER A 311 -5.85 -1.18 -21.44
C SER A 311 -6.27 -0.46 -22.73
N ASP A 312 -5.27 -0.02 -23.49
CA ASP A 312 -5.42 0.55 -24.83
C ASP A 312 -5.27 -0.51 -25.94
N GLN A 313 -5.04 -1.77 -25.58
CA GLN A 313 -4.98 -2.87 -26.54
C GLN A 313 -6.39 -3.22 -27.05
N PRO A 314 -6.50 -3.78 -28.27
CA PRO A 314 -7.78 -4.25 -28.77
C PRO A 314 -8.29 -5.43 -27.92
N ILE A 315 -9.62 -5.56 -27.80
CA ILE A 315 -10.27 -6.64 -27.05
C ILE A 315 -9.84 -8.05 -27.50
N ASP A 316 -9.46 -8.20 -28.77
CA ASP A 316 -8.95 -9.45 -29.33
C ASP A 316 -7.58 -9.88 -28.78
N ALA A 317 -6.83 -8.95 -28.17
CA ALA A 317 -5.58 -9.25 -27.48
C ALA A 317 -5.82 -9.82 -26.06
N LEU A 318 -7.03 -9.67 -25.51
CA LEU A 318 -7.37 -10.15 -24.17
C LEU A 318 -7.28 -11.68 -24.07
N ARG A 319 -6.54 -12.17 -23.07
CA ARG A 319 -6.42 -13.59 -22.73
C ARG A 319 -6.58 -13.78 -21.23
N VAL A 320 -7.46 -14.69 -20.83
CA VAL A 320 -7.57 -15.13 -19.43
C VAL A 320 -6.49 -16.18 -19.17
N LEU A 321 -5.65 -15.96 -18.15
CA LEU A 321 -4.52 -16.82 -17.84
C LEU A 321 -4.85 -17.84 -16.74
N GLY A 322 -5.84 -17.53 -15.90
CA GLY A 322 -6.31 -18.39 -14.80
C GLY A 322 -7.11 -17.58 -13.78
N PRO A 323 -7.43 -18.17 -12.61
CA PRO A 323 -8.16 -17.47 -11.55
C PRO A 323 -7.50 -16.15 -11.19
N HIS A 324 -8.26 -15.07 -11.28
CA HIS A 324 -7.85 -13.68 -11.02
C HIS A 324 -6.76 -13.10 -11.93
N TYR A 325 -6.26 -13.80 -12.95
CA TYR A 325 -5.19 -13.31 -13.84
C TYR A 325 -5.59 -13.30 -15.31
N PHE A 326 -5.23 -12.22 -16.01
CA PHE A 326 -5.44 -12.06 -17.45
C PHE A 326 -4.38 -11.15 -18.05
N THR A 327 -4.29 -11.08 -19.37
CA THR A 327 -3.35 -10.23 -20.09
C THR A 327 -4.01 -9.62 -21.32
N ASP A 328 -3.55 -8.44 -21.70
CA ASP A 328 -3.87 -7.79 -22.97
C ASP A 328 -2.81 -8.09 -24.06
N GLY A 329 -1.93 -9.07 -23.82
CA GLY A 329 -0.79 -9.41 -24.68
C GLY A 329 0.49 -8.63 -24.40
N VAL A 330 0.41 -7.51 -23.68
CA VAL A 330 1.55 -6.64 -23.33
C VAL A 330 1.79 -6.60 -21.82
N THR A 331 0.71 -6.57 -21.05
CA THR A 331 0.68 -6.44 -19.59
C THR A 331 -0.13 -7.59 -19.00
N VAL A 332 0.35 -8.14 -17.88
CA VAL A 332 -0.43 -9.08 -17.06
C VAL A 332 -1.16 -8.29 -15.98
N PHE A 333 -2.41 -8.63 -15.71
CA PHE A 333 -3.25 -8.00 -14.70
C PHE A 333 -3.72 -9.02 -13.67
N TYR A 334 -3.97 -8.53 -12.44
CA TYR A 334 -4.56 -9.30 -11.35
C TYR A 334 -5.80 -8.59 -10.79
N ALA A 335 -6.88 -9.33 -10.57
CA ALA A 335 -8.14 -8.83 -10.00
C ALA A 335 -8.76 -9.86 -9.03
N PHE A 336 -8.63 -9.60 -7.72
CA PHE A 336 -9.16 -10.45 -6.64
C PHE A 336 -10.37 -9.86 -5.92
N THR A 337 -10.69 -8.61 -6.17
CA THR A 337 -11.89 -7.95 -5.66
C THR A 337 -12.55 -7.27 -6.85
N PRO A 338 -13.82 -6.84 -6.74
CA PRO A 338 -14.46 -6.00 -7.76
C PRO A 338 -13.78 -4.63 -7.95
N ALA A 339 -12.67 -4.35 -7.25
CA ALA A 339 -11.85 -3.18 -7.51
C ALA A 339 -10.97 -3.40 -8.75
N GLN A 340 -10.76 -2.33 -9.52
CA GLN A 340 -10.05 -2.26 -10.80
C GLN A 340 -8.87 -3.27 -10.95
N PRO A 341 -8.72 -3.86 -12.15
CA PRO A 341 -7.55 -4.68 -12.50
C PRO A 341 -6.21 -3.99 -12.21
N GLN A 342 -5.33 -4.67 -11.47
CA GLN A 342 -4.00 -4.14 -11.17
C GLN A 342 -2.96 -4.66 -12.17
N PRO A 343 -2.19 -3.79 -12.85
CA PRO A 343 -1.11 -4.22 -13.74
C PRO A 343 0.08 -4.78 -12.95
N LEU A 344 0.67 -5.87 -13.44
CA LEU A 344 1.85 -6.52 -12.87
C LEU A 344 3.09 -6.03 -13.60
N ARG A 345 3.67 -4.92 -13.14
CA ARG A 345 4.83 -4.31 -13.80
C ARG A 345 6.02 -5.27 -13.93
N GLY A 346 6.45 -5.47 -15.18
CA GLY A 346 7.59 -6.31 -15.52
C GLY A 346 7.34 -7.81 -15.37
N ALA A 347 6.07 -8.23 -15.26
CA ALA A 347 5.72 -9.61 -15.55
C ALA A 347 5.91 -9.88 -17.04
N ASP A 348 6.37 -11.08 -17.41
CA ASP A 348 6.45 -11.52 -18.81
C ASP A 348 5.13 -12.20 -19.20
N PRO A 349 4.29 -11.56 -20.06
CA PRO A 349 3.00 -12.12 -20.44
C PRO A 349 3.10 -13.46 -21.19
N ALA A 350 4.16 -13.66 -21.97
CA ALA A 350 4.31 -14.88 -22.78
C ALA A 350 4.68 -16.09 -21.89
N ALA A 351 5.53 -15.85 -20.88
CA ALA A 351 5.96 -16.86 -19.92
C ALA A 351 5.03 -17.01 -18.72
N PHE A 352 4.03 -16.12 -18.53
CA PHE A 352 3.18 -16.12 -17.34
C PHE A 352 2.34 -17.40 -17.23
N ARG A 353 2.36 -18.02 -16.06
CA ARG A 353 1.61 -19.23 -15.72
C ARG A 353 0.97 -19.07 -14.35
N VAL A 354 -0.34 -19.27 -14.29
CA VAL A 354 -1.08 -19.36 -13.03
C VAL A 354 -0.93 -20.77 -12.48
N LEU A 355 -0.57 -20.87 -11.20
CA LEU A 355 -0.45 -22.12 -10.45
C LEU A 355 -1.69 -22.27 -9.55
N SER A 356 -1.64 -23.17 -8.58
CA SER A 356 -2.69 -23.34 -7.56
C SER A 356 -2.51 -22.37 -6.37
N GLY A 357 -3.49 -22.30 -5.48
CA GLY A 357 -3.36 -21.59 -4.20
C GLY A 357 -3.04 -20.09 -4.31
N GLY A 358 -3.45 -19.43 -5.40
CA GLY A 358 -3.17 -18.01 -5.64
C GLY A 358 -1.74 -17.69 -6.12
N TRP A 359 -0.91 -18.71 -6.33
CA TRP A 359 0.44 -18.57 -6.87
C TRP A 359 0.43 -18.44 -8.39
N ALA A 360 1.39 -17.70 -8.91
CA ALA A 360 1.69 -17.62 -10.33
C ALA A 360 3.19 -17.39 -10.52
N ARG A 361 3.69 -17.61 -11.74
CA ARG A 361 5.09 -17.34 -12.09
C ARG A 361 5.23 -16.87 -13.52
N ASP A 362 6.34 -16.22 -13.80
CA ASP A 362 6.87 -16.05 -15.15
C ASP A 362 8.29 -16.61 -15.24
N ALA A 363 9.05 -16.27 -16.29
CA ALA A 363 10.42 -16.74 -16.49
C ALA A 363 11.43 -16.23 -15.44
N THR A 364 11.10 -15.18 -14.70
CA THR A 364 12.03 -14.47 -13.80
C THR A 364 11.49 -14.24 -12.38
N ARG A 365 10.18 -14.37 -12.17
CA ARG A 365 9.50 -13.98 -10.93
C ARG A 365 8.43 -14.99 -10.52
N ALA A 366 8.22 -15.08 -9.21
CA ALA A 366 7.06 -15.69 -8.61
C ALA A 366 6.13 -14.62 -8.02
N PHE A 367 4.83 -14.87 -8.09
CA PHE A 367 3.76 -14.00 -7.61
C PHE A 367 2.84 -14.81 -6.69
N HIS A 368 2.26 -14.15 -5.69
CA HIS A 368 1.17 -14.69 -4.91
C HIS A 368 0.12 -13.60 -4.70
N LEU A 369 -1.09 -13.85 -5.20
CA LEU A 369 -2.20 -12.90 -5.18
C LEU A 369 -1.79 -11.51 -5.73
N GLY A 370 -1.19 -11.49 -6.93
CA GLY A 370 -0.72 -10.27 -7.60
C GLY A 370 0.59 -9.68 -7.08
N VAL A 371 1.12 -10.17 -5.94
CA VAL A 371 2.32 -9.60 -5.30
C VAL A 371 3.57 -10.42 -5.63
N VAL A 372 4.60 -9.76 -6.16
CA VAL A 372 5.91 -10.35 -6.42
C VAL A 372 6.57 -10.85 -5.13
N LYS A 373 7.03 -12.10 -5.13
CA LYS A 373 7.78 -12.72 -4.03
C LYS A 373 9.26 -12.77 -4.38
N LYS A 374 10.04 -11.96 -3.67
CA LYS A 374 11.47 -11.78 -3.94
C LYS A 374 12.30 -13.00 -3.55
N GLY A 375 13.33 -13.25 -4.34
CA GLY A 375 14.34 -14.28 -4.08
C GLY A 375 13.94 -15.68 -4.51
N ILE A 376 12.66 -15.93 -4.78
CA ILE A 376 12.14 -17.23 -5.20
C ILE A 376 12.66 -17.56 -6.59
N ASP A 377 13.19 -18.78 -6.74
CA ASP A 377 13.47 -19.37 -8.05
C ASP A 377 12.13 -19.82 -8.69
N PRO A 378 11.65 -19.14 -9.75
CA PRO A 378 10.36 -19.45 -10.34
C PRO A 378 10.30 -20.85 -10.98
N ASP A 379 11.41 -21.34 -11.52
CA ASP A 379 11.46 -22.63 -12.20
C ASP A 379 11.47 -23.81 -11.21
N ARG A 380 11.89 -23.56 -9.97
CA ARG A 380 11.87 -24.54 -8.88
C ARG A 380 10.63 -24.44 -7.99
N LEU A 381 9.74 -23.48 -8.23
CA LEU A 381 8.57 -23.23 -7.40
C LEU A 381 7.56 -24.38 -7.53
N HIS A 382 7.50 -25.21 -6.49
CA HIS A 382 6.46 -26.22 -6.29
C HIS A 382 5.33 -25.62 -5.45
N VAL A 383 4.07 -25.94 -5.80
CA VAL A 383 2.88 -25.47 -5.09
C VAL A 383 1.94 -26.64 -4.88
N GLU A 384 1.51 -26.84 -3.64
CA GLU A 384 0.64 -27.93 -3.24
C GLU A 384 -0.21 -27.53 -2.02
N GLY A 385 -1.54 -27.55 -2.18
CA GLY A 385 -2.45 -26.99 -1.18
C GLY A 385 -2.22 -25.50 -0.96
N SER A 386 -2.15 -25.09 0.31
CA SER A 386 -1.78 -23.73 0.72
C SER A 386 -0.27 -23.50 0.79
N TYR A 387 0.55 -24.52 0.48
CA TYR A 387 1.99 -24.49 0.62
C TYR A 387 2.70 -24.28 -0.71
N ALA A 388 3.84 -23.59 -0.68
CA ALA A 388 4.71 -23.43 -1.82
C ALA A 388 6.18 -23.37 -1.41
N TRP A 389 7.08 -23.93 -2.20
CA TRP A 389 8.51 -23.90 -1.93
C TRP A 389 9.38 -23.98 -3.20
N ASP A 390 10.58 -23.39 -3.14
CA ASP A 390 11.59 -23.41 -4.22
C ASP A 390 12.79 -24.33 -3.92
N GLY A 391 12.73 -25.04 -2.79
CA GLY A 391 13.81 -25.88 -2.27
C GLY A 391 14.64 -25.22 -1.16
N GLU A 392 14.67 -23.89 -1.08
CA GLU A 392 15.34 -23.14 -0.02
C GLU A 392 14.35 -22.48 0.95
N ARG A 393 13.20 -22.05 0.43
CA ARG A 393 12.19 -21.30 1.14
C ARG A 393 10.87 -22.01 1.06
N LEU A 394 10.16 -22.01 2.18
CA LEU A 394 8.81 -22.55 2.30
C LEU A 394 7.85 -21.42 2.68
N PHE A 395 6.68 -21.45 2.06
CA PHE A 395 5.60 -20.50 2.28
C PHE A 395 4.30 -21.25 2.53
N CYS A 396 3.40 -20.62 3.29
CA CYS A 396 2.00 -20.98 3.42
C CYS A 396 1.18 -19.72 3.21
N ASP A 397 0.23 -19.74 2.26
CA ASP A 397 -0.56 -18.57 1.83
C ASP A 397 0.31 -17.33 1.55
N GLY A 398 1.44 -17.54 0.86
CA GLY A 398 2.39 -16.49 0.50
C GLY A 398 3.19 -15.90 1.66
N LYS A 399 3.06 -16.43 2.88
CA LYS A 399 3.83 -16.01 4.07
C LYS A 399 4.92 -17.03 4.39
N PRO A 400 6.15 -16.60 4.74
CA PRO A 400 7.23 -17.52 5.07
C PRO A 400 6.88 -18.45 6.24
N LEU A 401 7.25 -19.72 6.09
CA LEU A 401 7.17 -20.76 7.11
C LEU A 401 8.55 -21.40 7.25
N GLN A 402 9.10 -21.36 8.46
CA GLN A 402 10.42 -21.92 8.76
C GLN A 402 10.26 -23.33 9.33
N VAL A 403 11.07 -24.25 8.81
CA VAL A 403 11.12 -25.65 9.23
C VAL A 403 12.56 -26.14 9.21
N ASP A 404 12.89 -27.04 10.13
CA ASP A 404 14.26 -27.52 10.33
C ASP A 404 14.56 -28.80 9.52
N VAL A 405 13.99 -28.91 8.32
CA VAL A 405 14.14 -30.06 7.42
C VAL A 405 14.28 -29.59 5.97
N PRO A 406 14.98 -30.36 5.11
CA PRO A 406 15.08 -30.02 3.70
C PRO A 406 13.73 -30.18 2.98
N ALA A 407 13.57 -29.51 1.84
CA ALA A 407 12.36 -29.58 1.02
C ALA A 407 11.98 -31.02 0.59
N SER A 408 12.98 -31.91 0.45
CA SER A 408 12.76 -33.33 0.15
C SER A 408 12.08 -34.13 1.27
N ALA A 409 12.01 -33.59 2.48
CA ALA A 409 11.35 -34.18 3.64
C ALA A 409 9.97 -33.55 3.94
N LEU A 410 9.49 -32.68 3.03
CA LEU A 410 8.17 -32.08 3.10
C LEU A 410 7.15 -32.99 2.43
N GLN A 411 6.00 -33.14 3.07
CA GLN A 411 4.88 -33.90 2.52
C GLN A 411 3.58 -33.16 2.85
N VAL A 412 2.87 -32.68 1.83
CA VAL A 412 1.53 -32.12 2.01
C VAL A 412 0.57 -33.30 2.14
N LEU A 413 0.03 -33.49 3.33
CA LEU A 413 -0.89 -34.61 3.61
C LEU A 413 -2.35 -34.25 3.29
N HIS A 414 -2.64 -32.96 3.26
CA HIS A 414 -3.96 -32.35 3.01
C HIS A 414 -3.73 -30.90 2.57
N PRO A 415 -4.63 -30.26 1.78
CA PRO A 415 -4.44 -28.88 1.31
C PRO A 415 -4.04 -27.86 2.39
N THR A 416 -4.42 -28.10 3.64
CA THR A 416 -4.07 -27.24 4.79
C THR A 416 -3.07 -27.86 5.77
N PHE A 417 -2.61 -29.10 5.56
CA PHE A 417 -1.64 -29.76 6.46
C PHE A 417 -0.34 -30.17 5.77
N LEU A 418 0.77 -29.75 6.38
CA LEU A 418 2.12 -30.09 5.97
C LEU A 418 2.81 -30.92 7.05
N ARG A 419 3.35 -32.05 6.66
CA ARG A 419 4.33 -32.79 7.44
C ARG A 419 5.74 -32.33 7.05
N ALA A 420 6.53 -31.97 8.05
CA ALA A 420 7.93 -31.59 7.90
C ALA A 420 8.75 -32.39 8.91
N GLY A 421 9.26 -33.55 8.48
CA GLY A 421 9.92 -34.51 9.36
C GLY A 421 8.97 -35.11 10.42
N ASP A 422 9.26 -34.84 11.69
CA ASP A 422 8.50 -35.28 12.86
C ASP A 422 7.44 -34.26 13.33
N LYS A 423 7.31 -33.14 12.61
CA LYS A 423 6.33 -32.07 12.91
C LYS A 423 5.19 -32.09 11.89
N LEU A 424 3.99 -31.77 12.37
CA LEU A 424 2.80 -31.51 11.57
C LEU A 424 2.43 -30.03 11.71
N PHE A 425 2.05 -29.39 10.62
CA PHE A 425 1.61 -28.00 10.57
C PHE A 425 0.20 -27.91 10.01
N PHE A 426 -0.65 -27.08 10.62
CA PHE A 426 -1.90 -26.58 10.06
C PHE A 426 -1.67 -25.14 9.60
N GLY A 427 -1.66 -24.93 8.30
CA GLY A 427 -1.08 -23.74 7.70
C GLY A 427 0.32 -23.45 8.26
N ARG A 428 0.47 -22.34 8.98
CA ARG A 428 1.74 -21.95 9.63
C ARG A 428 1.91 -22.40 11.08
N ARG A 429 0.90 -23.03 11.67
CA ARG A 429 0.88 -23.35 13.11
C ARG A 429 1.29 -24.81 13.33
N PRO A 430 2.26 -25.09 14.23
CA PRO A 430 2.58 -26.46 14.57
C PRO A 430 1.39 -27.11 15.32
N VAL A 431 1.08 -28.35 14.95
CA VAL A 431 0.09 -29.20 15.60
C VAL A 431 0.81 -30.07 16.63
N SER A 432 0.25 -30.18 17.83
CA SER A 432 0.86 -30.96 18.90
C SER A 432 0.83 -32.46 18.59
N THR A 433 2.01 -33.06 18.44
CA THR A 433 2.20 -34.51 18.25
C THR A 433 1.81 -35.35 19.49
N LYS A 434 1.50 -34.70 20.63
CA LYS A 434 0.89 -35.39 21.78
C LYS A 434 -0.57 -35.75 21.56
N ARG A 435 -1.26 -35.06 20.64
CA ARG A 435 -2.68 -35.25 20.33
C ARG A 435 -2.94 -36.05 19.06
N VAL A 436 -1.89 -36.25 18.25
CA VAL A 436 -1.97 -36.91 16.95
C VAL A 436 -0.79 -37.85 16.80
N HIS A 437 -1.08 -39.12 16.53
CA HIS A 437 -0.10 -40.14 16.23
C HIS A 437 0.36 -40.03 14.76
N LEU A 438 1.27 -39.08 14.53
CA LEU A 438 1.79 -38.72 13.20
C LEU A 438 2.28 -39.90 12.33
N PRO A 439 2.95 -40.95 12.86
CA PRO A 439 3.42 -42.06 12.03
C PRO A 439 2.32 -42.82 11.29
N THR A 440 1.10 -42.83 11.83
CA THR A 440 -0.05 -43.54 11.23
C THR A 440 -1.15 -42.57 10.79
N LEU A 441 -0.89 -41.26 10.83
CA LEU A 441 -1.87 -40.26 10.45
C LEU A 441 -2.13 -40.35 8.94
N GLU A 442 -3.39 -40.50 8.58
CA GLU A 442 -3.89 -40.57 7.21
C GLU A 442 -5.08 -39.62 7.09
N PHE A 443 -5.07 -38.77 6.06
CA PHE A 443 -6.25 -38.02 5.65
C PHE A 443 -7.07 -38.90 4.71
N LEU A 444 -8.34 -39.08 5.04
CA LEU A 444 -9.24 -39.95 4.29
C LEU A 444 -9.90 -39.18 3.14
N ASP A 445 -10.23 -37.91 3.38
CA ASP A 445 -10.73 -36.93 2.41
C ASP A 445 -10.49 -35.50 2.94
N ASP A 446 -11.17 -34.51 2.34
CA ASP A 446 -11.08 -33.09 2.74
C ASP A 446 -11.66 -32.81 4.14
N ASP A 447 -12.49 -33.72 4.67
CA ASP A 447 -13.26 -33.51 5.88
C ASP A 447 -12.74 -34.35 7.05
N PHE A 448 -12.16 -35.52 6.80
CA PHE A 448 -11.83 -36.51 7.83
C PHE A 448 -10.40 -37.02 7.74
N ALA A 449 -9.82 -37.27 8.91
CA ALA A 449 -8.54 -37.94 9.06
C ALA A 449 -8.61 -38.95 10.20
N ARG A 450 -7.66 -39.89 10.25
CA ARG A 450 -7.51 -40.81 11.38
C ARG A 450 -6.05 -41.16 11.61
N ASP A 451 -5.76 -41.62 12.81
CA ASP A 451 -4.54 -42.32 13.12
C ASP A 451 -4.85 -43.63 13.88
N SER A 452 -3.84 -44.32 14.40
CA SER A 452 -4.04 -45.59 15.10
C SER A 452 -4.81 -45.47 16.43
N LYS A 453 -5.00 -44.26 16.95
CA LYS A 453 -5.58 -43.97 18.27
C LYS A 453 -6.89 -43.19 18.21
N HIS A 454 -7.05 -42.31 17.22
CA HIS A 454 -8.20 -41.41 17.14
C HIS A 454 -8.67 -41.18 15.69
N ALA A 455 -9.96 -40.88 15.53
CA ALA A 455 -10.52 -40.31 14.31
C ALA A 455 -10.77 -38.82 14.49
N TYR A 456 -10.63 -38.05 13.41
CA TYR A 456 -10.63 -36.60 13.43
C TYR A 456 -11.55 -36.01 12.38
N ILE A 457 -12.19 -34.89 12.72
CA ILE A 457 -12.72 -33.92 11.76
C ILE A 457 -11.63 -32.89 11.46
N VAL A 458 -11.45 -32.56 10.18
CA VAL A 458 -10.64 -31.43 9.73
C VAL A 458 -11.39 -30.14 10.08
N GLY A 459 -10.98 -29.51 11.18
CA GLY A 459 -11.60 -28.30 11.71
C GLY A 459 -11.01 -27.01 11.15
N TYR A 460 -11.58 -25.88 11.55
CA TYR A 460 -11.18 -24.54 11.08
C TYR A 460 -9.74 -24.14 11.47
N VAL A 461 -9.20 -24.71 12.55
CA VAL A 461 -7.90 -24.28 13.12
C VAL A 461 -6.93 -25.43 13.43
N SER A 462 -7.37 -26.68 13.31
CA SER A 462 -6.60 -27.91 13.60
C SER A 462 -7.45 -29.15 13.26
N LEU A 463 -6.84 -30.35 13.35
CA LEU A 463 -7.57 -31.59 13.55
C LEU A 463 -8.27 -31.57 14.92
N VAL A 464 -9.54 -31.96 14.95
CA VAL A 464 -10.33 -32.11 16.18
C VAL A 464 -10.77 -33.55 16.30
N GLU A 465 -10.48 -34.16 17.46
CA GLU A 465 -10.85 -35.54 17.76
C GLU A 465 -12.38 -35.70 17.80
N ILE A 466 -12.89 -36.76 17.18
CA ILE A 466 -14.30 -37.14 17.23
C ILE A 466 -14.51 -38.05 18.42
N ASP A 467 -15.18 -37.54 19.46
CA ASP A 467 -15.31 -38.24 20.74
C ASP A 467 -16.00 -39.61 20.60
N GLY A 468 -15.34 -40.64 21.13
CA GLY A 468 -15.76 -42.04 21.11
C GLY A 468 -15.71 -42.75 19.75
N ALA A 469 -15.16 -42.12 18.71
CA ALA A 469 -15.07 -42.75 17.39
C ALA A 469 -14.03 -43.88 17.40
N ASP A 470 -14.35 -45.01 16.75
CA ASP A 470 -13.41 -46.12 16.64
C ASP A 470 -12.48 -45.93 15.43
N PRO A 471 -11.20 -45.53 15.63
CA PRO A 471 -10.27 -45.27 14.54
C PRO A 471 -10.00 -46.50 13.66
N ALA A 472 -10.10 -47.72 14.20
CA ALA A 472 -9.75 -48.94 13.48
C ALA A 472 -10.76 -49.24 12.37
N THR A 473 -12.03 -48.90 12.59
CA THR A 473 -13.12 -49.13 11.62
C THR A 473 -13.61 -47.86 10.94
N PHE A 474 -13.12 -46.68 11.35
CA PHE A 474 -13.49 -45.38 10.81
C PHE A 474 -13.12 -45.25 9.33
N ARG A 475 -14.11 -44.92 8.49
CA ARG A 475 -13.94 -44.72 7.05
C ARG A 475 -14.91 -43.69 6.50
N VAL A 476 -14.50 -42.99 5.45
CA VAL A 476 -15.40 -42.12 4.66
C VAL A 476 -16.36 -43.01 3.88
N VAL A 477 -17.64 -42.67 3.90
CA VAL A 477 -18.70 -43.40 3.18
C VAL A 477 -19.03 -42.67 1.89
N GLU A 478 -19.17 -41.35 1.95
CA GLU A 478 -19.43 -40.43 0.84
C GLU A 478 -18.97 -39.02 1.25
N PRO A 479 -18.79 -38.07 0.31
CA PRO A 479 -18.37 -36.71 0.65
C PRO A 479 -19.20 -36.10 1.78
N GLY A 480 -18.54 -35.61 2.84
CA GLY A 480 -19.19 -35.05 4.02
C GLY A 480 -19.71 -36.07 5.04
N THR A 481 -19.58 -37.38 4.81
CA THR A 481 -20.08 -38.41 5.74
C THR A 481 -19.05 -39.52 5.98
N ALA A 482 -18.79 -39.82 7.25
CA ALA A 482 -17.96 -40.94 7.69
C ALA A 482 -18.73 -41.90 8.62
N ALA A 483 -18.22 -43.10 8.80
CA ALA A 483 -18.78 -44.08 9.72
C ALA A 483 -17.69 -44.95 10.34
N ASP A 484 -17.94 -45.43 11.55
CA ASP A 484 -17.24 -46.58 12.13
C ASP A 484 -18.22 -47.76 12.26
N SER A 485 -17.80 -48.84 12.93
CA SER A 485 -18.64 -50.02 13.12
C SER A 485 -19.95 -49.78 13.89
N ALA A 486 -20.04 -48.69 14.66
CA ALA A 486 -21.14 -48.41 15.58
C ALA A 486 -21.94 -47.15 15.22
N ARG A 487 -21.32 -46.14 14.60
CA ARG A 487 -21.90 -44.80 14.43
C ARG A 487 -21.60 -44.22 13.05
N ARG A 488 -22.48 -43.30 12.62
CA ARG A 488 -22.30 -42.44 11.45
C ARG A 488 -22.06 -41.00 11.90
N TYR A 489 -21.28 -40.28 11.11
CA TYR A 489 -20.79 -38.94 11.41
C TYR A 489 -21.01 -38.04 10.20
N ASP A 490 -21.62 -36.88 10.44
CA ASP A 490 -21.82 -35.84 9.44
C ASP A 490 -20.77 -34.73 9.64
N ALA A 491 -20.02 -34.42 8.59
CA ALA A 491 -18.90 -33.48 8.64
C ALA A 491 -19.35 -32.08 9.02
N ARG A 492 -20.48 -31.63 8.47
CA ARG A 492 -21.04 -30.30 8.74
C ARG A 492 -21.39 -30.15 10.21
N THR A 493 -22.11 -31.11 10.78
CA THR A 493 -22.51 -31.14 12.19
C THR A 493 -21.30 -31.13 13.11
N LEU A 494 -20.28 -31.95 12.82
CA LEU A 494 -19.04 -31.99 13.60
C LEU A 494 -18.27 -30.68 13.49
N ARG A 495 -18.15 -30.11 12.29
CA ARG A 495 -17.43 -28.86 12.05
C ARG A 495 -18.11 -27.69 12.76
N ASP A 496 -19.43 -27.57 12.67
CA ASP A 496 -20.22 -26.54 13.35
C ASP A 496 -20.07 -26.64 14.88
N ALA A 497 -20.02 -27.86 15.43
CA ALA A 497 -19.78 -28.06 16.86
C ALA A 497 -18.36 -27.61 17.31
N THR A 498 -17.41 -27.55 16.38
CA THR A 498 -16.01 -27.14 16.63
C THR A 498 -15.69 -25.72 16.17
N ALA A 499 -16.67 -24.99 15.65
CA ALA A 499 -16.50 -23.62 15.22
C ALA A 499 -16.04 -22.74 16.42
N PRO A 500 -15.06 -21.84 16.21
CA PRO A 500 -14.76 -20.82 17.21
C PRO A 500 -16.06 -20.06 17.54
N ARG A 501 -16.42 -19.97 18.83
CA ARG A 501 -17.49 -19.07 19.26
C ARG A 501 -16.93 -17.65 19.21
N ASP A 502 -17.66 -16.75 18.54
CA ASP A 502 -17.32 -15.33 18.39
C ASP A 502 -17.02 -14.62 19.73
#